data_AF-A0A497E8A8-F1
#
_entry.id   AF-A0A497E8A8-F1
#
_cell.length_a   1.000
_cell.length_b   1.000
_cell.length_c   1.000
_cell.angle_alpha   90.00
_cell.angle_beta   90.00
_cell.angle_gamma   90.00
#
_symmetry.space_group_name_H-M   'P 1'
#
loop_
_entity.id
_entity.type
_entity.pdbx_description
1 polymer ?
#
loop_
_entity_poly.entity_id
_entity_poly.type
_entity_poly.pdbx_seq_one_letter_code
_entity_poly.pdbx_strand_id
1 'polypeptide(L)'
;MVPWLGWMVTLGWIVGVMNIFNFLDGIDGFAGLQSVIAGLALGWVLAPGSVASMIGLAAAGGSLGFLFFNWHPARVFMGDVGSLFLGFLFAALPLAAPRDAVGPAVFVAGMALWFLLADGVFTLVRRLVRRERVWQAHRSHLYQRLVQSGCSHARVAVVVMTAGAVVAAIAAWVTRAGNSMGQWAALVVAVGGFVVYSGVVWAKERATPNVQRPTSKSAPEG
;
A
#
# COMPACT_ATOMS: atom_id res chain seq x y z
N MET A 1 27.07 -7.06 -10.78
CA MET A 1 26.32 -6.01 -10.04
C MET A 1 27.14 -5.62 -8.84
N VAL A 2 27.14 -4.33 -8.47
CA VAL A 2 27.90 -3.85 -7.31
C VAL A 2 27.12 -4.23 -6.04
N PRO A 3 27.62 -5.14 -5.17
CA PRO A 3 26.80 -5.75 -4.12
C PRO A 3 26.16 -4.75 -3.16
N TRP A 4 26.84 -3.65 -2.83
CA TRP A 4 26.31 -2.60 -1.95
C TRP A 4 25.03 -1.96 -2.48
N LEU A 5 24.86 -1.84 -3.80
CA LEU A 5 23.65 -1.27 -4.39
C LEU A 5 22.43 -2.16 -4.11
N GLY A 6 22.60 -3.49 -4.19
CA GLY A 6 21.54 -4.44 -3.86
C GLY A 6 21.09 -4.29 -2.40
N TRP A 7 22.05 -4.21 -1.47
CA TRP A 7 21.76 -3.98 -0.06
C TRP A 7 21.00 -2.67 0.18
N MET A 8 21.41 -1.56 -0.45
CA MET A 8 20.72 -0.27 -0.30
C MET A 8 19.29 -0.30 -0.86
N VAL A 9 19.08 -0.94 -2.01
CA VAL A 9 17.75 -1.09 -2.61
C VAL A 9 16.85 -1.95 -1.71
N THR A 10 17.37 -3.06 -1.18
CA THR A 10 16.61 -3.93 -0.27
C THR A 10 16.27 -3.22 1.04
N LEU A 11 17.21 -2.48 1.63
CA LEU A 11 16.94 -1.69 2.84
C LEU A 11 15.89 -0.60 2.57
N GLY A 12 16.02 0.12 1.45
CA GLY A 12 15.04 1.13 1.04
C GLY A 12 13.65 0.54 0.81
N TRP A 13 13.57 -0.65 0.20
CA TRP A 13 12.32 -1.39 0.03
C TRP A 13 11.68 -1.74 1.38
N ILE A 14 12.43 -2.38 2.29
CA ILE A 14 11.90 -2.80 3.59
C ILE A 14 11.45 -1.60 4.42
N VAL A 15 12.32 -0.60 4.58
CA VAL A 15 12.00 0.61 5.35
C VAL A 15 10.85 1.39 4.71
N GLY A 16 10.82 1.48 3.38
CA GLY A 16 9.74 2.14 2.65
C GLY A 16 8.38 1.48 2.88
N VAL A 17 8.31 0.15 2.73
CA VAL A 17 7.07 -0.61 2.95
C VAL A 17 6.63 -0.55 4.42
N MET A 18 7.56 -0.66 5.37
CA MET A 18 7.27 -0.50 6.81
C MET A 18 6.60 0.84 7.11
N ASN A 19 7.18 1.94 6.61
CA ASN A 19 6.61 3.27 6.83
C ASN A 19 5.25 3.45 6.14
N ILE A 20 5.08 2.89 4.94
CA ILE A 20 3.78 2.91 4.25
C ILE A 20 2.72 2.20 5.09
N PHE A 21 3.01 1.01 5.62
CA PHE A 21 2.08 0.30 6.50
C PHE A 21 1.76 1.06 7.78
N ASN A 22 2.75 1.73 8.37
CA ASN A 22 2.54 2.59 9.53
C ASN A 22 1.59 3.75 9.21
N PHE A 23 1.74 4.39 8.04
CA PHE A 23 0.82 5.44 7.60
C PHE A 23 -0.61 4.93 7.32
N LEU A 24 -0.75 3.68 6.87
CA LEU A 24 -2.07 3.07 6.61
C LEU A 24 -2.91 2.85 7.86
N ASP A 25 -2.27 2.59 9.01
CA ASP A 25 -2.97 2.29 10.25
C ASP A 25 -3.72 3.51 10.83
N GLY A 26 -3.45 4.72 10.31
CA GLY A 26 -4.24 5.91 10.62
C GLY A 26 -5.67 5.88 10.07
N ILE A 27 -6.10 4.78 9.44
CA ILE A 27 -7.40 4.61 8.78
C ILE A 27 -8.02 3.26 9.16
N ASP A 28 -9.22 3.29 9.72
CA ASP A 28 -10.00 2.10 10.04
C ASP A 28 -10.13 1.15 8.83
N GLY A 29 -9.73 -0.11 9.04
CA GLY A 29 -9.87 -1.22 8.08
C GLY A 29 -8.85 -1.25 6.93
N PHE A 30 -8.07 -0.19 6.71
CA PHE A 30 -7.22 -0.09 5.52
C PHE A 30 -5.97 -0.95 5.60
N ALA A 31 -5.20 -0.84 6.69
CA ALA A 31 -4.01 -1.66 6.93
C ALA A 31 -4.37 -3.16 7.02
N GLY A 32 -5.51 -3.47 7.67
CA GLY A 32 -6.04 -4.84 7.73
C GLY A 32 -6.36 -5.40 6.35
N LEU A 33 -7.17 -4.70 5.54
CA LEU A 33 -7.53 -5.15 4.18
C LEU A 33 -6.30 -5.30 3.30
N GLN A 34 -5.35 -4.38 3.41
CA GLN A 34 -4.11 -4.43 2.64
C GLN A 34 -3.28 -5.67 3.00
N SER A 35 -3.23 -6.01 4.28
CA SER A 35 -2.53 -7.19 4.78
C SER A 35 -3.18 -8.49 4.29
N VAL A 36 -4.50 -8.53 4.21
CA VAL A 36 -5.23 -9.67 3.63
C VAL A 36 -4.87 -9.83 2.15
N ILE A 37 -4.92 -8.76 1.36
CA ILE A 37 -4.62 -8.80 -0.08
C ILE A 37 -3.17 -9.24 -0.31
N ALA A 38 -2.21 -8.63 0.38
CA ALA A 38 -0.80 -8.95 0.24
C ALA A 38 -0.49 -10.39 0.69
N GLY A 39 -1.06 -10.81 1.83
CA GLY A 39 -0.86 -12.16 2.35
C GLY A 39 -1.45 -13.25 1.45
N LEU A 40 -2.64 -13.03 0.88
CA LEU A 40 -3.22 -13.97 -0.08
C LEU A 40 -2.42 -14.04 -1.38
N ALA A 41 -2.03 -12.88 -1.94
CA ALA A 41 -1.27 -12.83 -3.18
C ALA A 41 0.11 -13.49 -3.04
N LEU A 42 0.83 -13.21 -1.95
CA LEU A 42 2.12 -13.82 -1.67
C LEU A 42 2.00 -15.30 -1.27
N GLY A 43 0.99 -15.64 -0.46
CA GLY A 43 0.69 -17.03 -0.10
C GLY A 43 0.44 -17.89 -1.33
N TRP A 44 -0.22 -17.34 -2.35
CA TRP A 44 -0.48 -18.01 -3.62
C TRP A 44 0.77 -18.13 -4.53
N VAL A 45 1.56 -17.07 -4.65
CA VAL A 45 2.67 -17.04 -5.61
C VAL A 45 3.92 -17.77 -5.11
N LEU A 46 4.14 -17.77 -3.80
CA LEU A 46 5.25 -18.49 -3.18
C LEU A 46 5.02 -20.00 -3.30
N ALA A 47 6.10 -20.78 -3.24
CA ALA A 47 6.05 -22.23 -3.41
C ALA A 47 4.96 -22.85 -2.49
N PRO A 48 3.97 -23.57 -3.05
CA PRO A 48 2.88 -24.14 -2.24
C PRO A 48 3.41 -25.03 -1.13
N GLY A 49 2.91 -24.85 0.09
CA GLY A 49 3.36 -25.59 1.28
C GLY A 49 4.71 -25.15 1.85
N SER A 50 5.40 -24.18 1.23
CA SER A 50 6.59 -23.58 1.83
C SER A 50 6.23 -22.77 3.07
N VAL A 51 7.18 -22.67 4.01
CA VAL A 51 7.01 -21.86 5.22
C VAL A 51 6.66 -20.40 4.88
N ALA A 52 7.28 -19.83 3.84
CA ALA A 52 6.98 -18.46 3.40
C ALA A 52 5.54 -18.31 2.88
N SER A 53 5.04 -19.27 2.09
CA SER A 53 3.63 -19.29 1.66
C SER A 53 2.67 -19.38 2.85
N MET A 54 2.95 -20.28 3.80
CA MET A 54 2.14 -20.43 5.01
C MET A 54 2.12 -19.18 5.88
N ILE A 55 3.26 -18.49 6.04
CA ILE A 55 3.34 -17.22 6.77
C ILE A 55 2.49 -16.14 6.08
N GLY A 56 2.52 -16.04 4.75
CA GLY A 56 1.67 -15.10 4.00
C GLY A 56 0.18 -15.37 4.23
N LEU A 57 -0.25 -16.63 4.15
CA LEU A 57 -1.63 -17.02 4.40
C LEU A 57 -2.05 -16.84 5.87
N ALA A 58 -1.16 -17.12 6.82
CA ALA A 58 -1.39 -16.90 8.23
C ALA A 58 -1.53 -15.39 8.55
N ALA A 59 -0.70 -14.54 7.92
CA ALA A 59 -0.82 -13.09 8.03
C ALA A 59 -2.15 -12.60 7.47
N ALA A 60 -2.61 -13.15 6.34
CA ALA A 60 -3.93 -12.86 5.79
C ALA A 60 -5.06 -13.29 6.75
N GLY A 61 -5.00 -14.50 7.29
CA GLY A 61 -5.99 -15.02 8.25
C GLY A 61 -6.04 -14.20 9.54
N GLY A 62 -4.88 -13.87 10.12
CA GLY A 62 -4.79 -13.02 11.30
C GLY A 62 -5.31 -11.61 11.03
N SER A 63 -5.02 -11.05 9.85
CA SER A 63 -5.52 -9.73 9.44
C SER A 63 -7.02 -9.73 9.18
N LEU A 64 -7.59 -10.83 8.66
CA LEU A 64 -9.05 -11.02 8.56
C LEU A 64 -9.71 -11.01 9.94
N GLY A 65 -9.12 -11.70 10.92
CA GLY A 65 -9.60 -11.67 12.30
C GLY A 65 -9.51 -10.27 12.92
N PHE A 66 -8.38 -9.59 12.72
CA PHE A 66 -8.18 -8.20 13.16
C PHE A 66 -9.19 -7.23 12.53
N LEU A 67 -9.48 -7.38 11.23
CA LEU A 67 -10.42 -6.54 10.49
C LEU A 67 -11.81 -6.51 11.12
N PHE A 68 -12.27 -7.61 11.74
CA PHE A 68 -13.56 -7.62 12.43
C PHE A 68 -13.62 -6.57 13.56
N PHE A 69 -12.50 -6.30 14.22
CA PHE A 69 -12.40 -5.32 15.31
C PHE A 69 -11.94 -3.94 14.83
N ASN A 70 -11.25 -3.88 13.70
CA ASN A 70 -10.70 -2.65 13.12
C ASN A 70 -11.60 -2.03 12.03
N TRP A 71 -12.70 -2.68 11.64
CA TRP A 71 -13.65 -2.11 10.69
C TRP A 71 -14.33 -0.87 11.26
N HIS A 72 -14.58 0.12 10.41
CA HIS A 72 -15.14 1.40 10.83
C HIS A 72 -16.54 1.26 11.47
N PRO A 73 -16.78 1.81 12.67
CA PRO A 73 -15.83 2.50 13.57
C PRO A 73 -14.93 1.52 14.35
N ALA A 74 -13.60 1.71 14.25
CA ALA A 74 -12.63 0.78 14.84
C ALA A 74 -12.68 0.74 16.37
N ARG A 75 -12.57 -0.47 16.93
CA ARG A 75 -12.47 -0.74 18.37
C ARG A 75 -11.04 -1.05 18.81
N VAL A 76 -10.24 -1.56 17.89
CA VAL A 76 -8.83 -1.93 18.09
C VAL A 76 -8.02 -1.31 16.96
N PHE A 77 -6.96 -0.60 17.32
CA PHE A 77 -5.97 -0.05 16.39
C PHE A 77 -4.78 -1.01 16.27
N MET A 78 -4.14 -1.06 15.11
CA MET A 78 -3.00 -1.96 14.90
C MET A 78 -1.78 -1.48 15.69
N GLY A 79 -1.63 -0.17 15.80
CA GLY A 79 -0.50 0.51 16.43
C GLY A 79 0.80 0.33 15.65
N ASP A 80 1.86 0.97 16.14
CA ASP A 80 3.19 0.87 15.55
C ASP A 80 3.71 -0.57 15.55
N VAL A 81 3.39 -1.34 16.58
CA VAL A 81 3.82 -2.74 16.71
C VAL A 81 3.29 -3.59 15.56
N GLY A 82 1.98 -3.58 15.31
CA GLY A 82 1.39 -4.41 14.27
C GLY A 82 1.69 -3.89 12.86
N SER A 83 1.65 -2.57 12.67
CA SER A 83 1.84 -1.96 11.35
C SER A 83 3.28 -2.10 10.83
N LEU A 84 4.28 -1.83 11.67
CA LEU A 84 5.68 -2.03 11.30
C LEU A 84 6.02 -3.51 11.11
N PHE A 85 5.45 -4.39 11.94
CA PHE A 85 5.60 -5.84 11.79
C PHE A 85 5.06 -6.32 10.44
N LEU A 86 3.82 -5.98 10.09
CA LEU A 86 3.21 -6.42 8.82
C LEU A 86 3.92 -5.79 7.61
N GLY A 87 4.32 -4.52 7.71
CA GLY A 87 5.10 -3.88 6.66
C GLY A 87 6.46 -4.57 6.44
N PHE A 88 7.18 -4.90 7.52
CA PHE A 88 8.42 -5.69 7.43
C PHE A 88 8.14 -7.06 6.82
N LEU A 89 7.09 -7.74 7.30
CA LEU A 89 6.71 -9.08 6.87
C LEU A 89 6.48 -9.13 5.37
N PHE A 90 5.60 -8.29 4.82
CA PHE A 90 5.29 -8.29 3.38
C PHE A 90 6.44 -7.77 2.52
N ALA A 91 7.36 -6.99 3.07
CA ALA A 91 8.57 -6.60 2.37
C ALA A 91 9.62 -7.73 2.31
N ALA A 92 9.77 -8.49 3.39
CA ALA A 92 10.79 -9.53 3.55
C ALA A 92 10.35 -10.89 2.95
N LEU A 93 9.07 -11.24 3.04
CA LEU A 93 8.54 -12.52 2.55
C LEU A 93 8.92 -12.85 1.10
N PRO A 94 8.79 -11.93 0.11
CA PRO A 94 9.19 -12.24 -1.27
C PRO A 94 10.71 -12.45 -1.43
N LEU A 95 11.52 -11.92 -0.52
CA LEU A 95 12.98 -12.10 -0.52
C LEU A 95 13.41 -13.46 0.02
N ALA A 96 12.52 -14.15 0.74
CA ALA A 96 12.75 -15.52 1.21
C ALA A 96 12.47 -16.58 0.12
N ALA A 97 12.00 -16.15 -1.06
CA ALA A 97 11.81 -17.05 -2.20
C ALA A 97 13.15 -17.60 -2.73
N PRO A 98 13.15 -18.76 -3.41
CA PRO A 98 14.30 -19.24 -4.17
C PRO A 98 14.81 -18.17 -5.15
N ARG A 99 16.11 -18.17 -5.44
CA ARG A 99 16.80 -17.09 -6.18
C ARG A 99 16.14 -16.74 -7.53
N ASP A 100 15.64 -17.73 -8.24
CA ASP A 100 14.92 -17.62 -9.52
C ASP A 100 13.48 -17.07 -9.36
N ALA A 101 12.89 -17.23 -8.17
CA ALA A 101 11.54 -16.79 -7.84
C ALA A 101 11.49 -15.45 -7.05
N VAL A 102 12.62 -14.93 -6.54
CA VAL A 102 12.66 -13.65 -5.80
C VAL A 102 12.10 -12.49 -6.64
N GLY A 103 12.55 -12.33 -7.89
CA GLY A 103 12.08 -11.24 -8.76
C GLY A 103 10.56 -11.28 -8.96
N PRO A 104 9.99 -12.42 -9.42
CA PRO A 104 8.55 -12.62 -9.51
C PRO A 104 7.78 -12.40 -8.19
N ALA A 105 8.30 -12.86 -7.06
CA ALA A 105 7.66 -12.67 -5.75
C ALA A 105 7.67 -11.20 -5.33
N VAL A 106 8.77 -10.48 -5.53
CA VAL A 106 8.88 -9.04 -5.26
C VAL A 106 7.94 -8.26 -6.17
N PHE A 107 7.80 -8.67 -7.44
CA PHE A 107 6.81 -8.09 -8.35
C PHE A 107 5.39 -8.23 -7.79
N VAL A 108 4.99 -9.42 -7.31
CA VAL A 108 3.68 -9.61 -6.71
C VAL A 108 3.50 -8.82 -5.42
N ALA A 109 4.51 -8.72 -4.56
CA ALA A 109 4.45 -7.85 -3.37
C ALA A 109 4.23 -6.38 -3.76
N GLY A 110 5.00 -5.88 -4.74
CA GLY A 110 4.86 -4.53 -5.27
C GLY A 110 3.49 -4.29 -5.90
N MET A 111 2.97 -5.26 -6.65
CA MET A 111 1.63 -5.21 -7.25
C MET A 111 0.51 -5.38 -6.24
N ALA A 112 0.72 -6.04 -5.10
CA ALA A 112 -0.28 -6.06 -4.03
C ALA A 112 -0.34 -4.70 -3.32
N LEU A 113 0.81 -4.03 -3.18
CA LEU A 113 0.98 -2.76 -2.48
C LEU A 113 0.94 -1.53 -3.41
N TRP A 114 0.64 -1.73 -4.70
CA TRP A 114 0.95 -0.75 -5.76
C TRP A 114 0.33 0.61 -5.52
N PHE A 115 -0.94 0.65 -5.12
CA PHE A 115 -1.69 1.88 -4.97
C PHE A 115 -1.06 2.75 -3.88
N LEU A 116 -0.58 2.10 -2.82
CA LEU A 116 0.00 2.75 -1.65
C LEU A 116 1.42 3.19 -1.87
N LEU A 117 2.21 2.35 -2.54
CA LEU A 117 3.55 2.73 -3.00
C LEU A 117 3.46 3.93 -3.93
N ALA A 118 2.54 3.89 -4.90
CA ALA A 118 2.34 4.98 -5.86
C ALA A 118 1.84 6.26 -5.17
N ASP A 119 0.85 6.18 -4.27
CA ASP A 119 0.34 7.32 -3.52
C ASP A 119 1.36 7.92 -2.56
N GLY A 120 2.13 7.08 -1.87
CA GLY A 120 3.23 7.50 -0.99
C GLY A 120 4.33 8.23 -1.76
N VAL A 121 4.80 7.65 -2.88
CA VAL A 121 5.81 8.29 -3.74
C VAL A 121 5.27 9.58 -4.34
N PHE A 122 4.05 9.57 -4.88
CA PHE A 122 3.42 10.76 -5.46
C PHE A 122 3.31 11.90 -4.43
N THR A 123 2.84 11.57 -3.23
CA THR A 123 2.71 12.53 -2.14
C THR A 123 4.08 13.09 -1.74
N LEU A 124 5.09 12.24 -1.57
CA LEU A 124 6.45 12.65 -1.23
C LEU A 124 7.04 13.59 -2.30
N VAL A 125 7.00 13.19 -3.57
CA VAL A 125 7.51 13.98 -4.71
C VAL A 125 6.85 15.35 -4.74
N ARG A 126 5.53 15.39 -4.59
CA ARG A 126 4.80 16.66 -4.61
C ARG A 126 5.18 17.58 -3.45
N ARG A 127 5.35 17.04 -2.24
CA ARG A 127 5.79 17.83 -1.07
C ARG A 127 7.21 18.36 -1.26
N LEU A 128 8.11 17.55 -1.84
CA LEU A 128 9.45 17.98 -2.22
C LEU A 128 9.43 19.15 -3.21
N VAL A 129 8.62 19.05 -4.28
CA VAL A 129 8.46 20.13 -5.26
C VAL A 129 7.92 21.42 -4.62
N ARG A 130 7.05 21.29 -3.62
CA ARG A 130 6.50 22.41 -2.83
C ARG A 130 7.42 22.89 -1.71
N ARG A 131 8.60 22.30 -1.54
CA ARG A 131 9.55 22.57 -0.45
C ARG A 131 8.92 22.43 0.94
N GLU A 132 7.92 21.55 1.07
CA GLU A 132 7.34 21.20 2.36
C GLU A 132 8.27 20.25 3.12
N ARG A 133 8.20 20.28 4.46
CA ARG A 133 8.97 19.37 5.32
C ARG A 133 8.42 17.95 5.20
N VAL A 134 9.10 17.09 4.44
CA VAL A 134 8.67 15.70 4.16
C VAL A 134 8.64 14.80 5.39
N TRP A 135 9.47 15.10 6.40
CA TRP A 135 9.53 14.38 7.67
C TRP A 135 8.42 14.75 8.66
N GLN A 136 7.58 15.74 8.37
CA GLN A 136 6.44 16.07 9.20
C GLN A 136 5.21 15.25 8.79
N ALA A 137 4.49 14.73 9.78
CA ALA A 137 3.22 14.04 9.60
C ALA A 137 2.26 14.87 8.73
N HIS A 138 1.60 14.23 7.77
CA HIS A 138 0.76 14.90 6.78
C HIS A 138 -0.51 14.12 6.49
N ARG A 139 -1.53 14.83 6.02
CA ARG A 139 -2.82 14.27 5.58
C ARG A 139 -3.11 14.58 4.11
N SER A 140 -2.09 14.39 3.27
CA SER A 140 -2.08 14.79 1.85
C SER A 140 -2.07 13.63 0.86
N HIS A 141 -2.33 12.41 1.34
CA HIS A 141 -2.51 11.24 0.49
C HIS A 141 -3.75 11.38 -0.40
N LEU A 142 -3.70 10.88 -1.64
CA LEU A 142 -4.77 11.07 -2.62
C LEU A 142 -6.12 10.56 -2.12
N TYR A 143 -6.14 9.44 -1.38
CA TYR A 143 -7.39 8.93 -0.80
C TYR A 143 -7.98 9.88 0.26
N GLN A 144 -7.15 10.49 1.11
CA GLN A 144 -7.61 11.46 2.11
C GLN A 144 -8.15 12.72 1.43
N ARG A 145 -7.49 13.15 0.36
CA ARG A 145 -7.92 14.32 -0.41
C ARG A 145 -9.24 14.07 -1.13
N LEU A 146 -9.45 12.86 -1.62
CA LEU A 146 -10.73 12.46 -2.20
C LEU A 146 -11.85 12.50 -1.16
N VAL A 147 -11.59 12.04 0.07
CA VAL A 147 -12.54 12.16 1.19
C VAL A 147 -12.79 13.64 1.54
N GLN A 148 -11.74 14.46 1.62
CA GLN A 148 -11.83 15.91 1.86
C GLN A 148 -12.64 16.63 0.76
N SER A 149 -12.66 16.11 -0.47
CA SER A 149 -13.51 16.63 -1.57
C SER A 149 -14.99 16.25 -1.47
N GLY A 150 -15.42 15.64 -0.36
CA GLY A 150 -16.82 15.29 -0.09
C GLY A 150 -17.19 13.83 -0.44
N CYS A 151 -16.23 12.97 -0.78
CA CYS A 151 -16.51 11.55 -0.98
C CYS A 151 -16.61 10.82 0.38
N SER A 152 -17.54 9.85 0.47
CA SER A 152 -17.64 8.98 1.65
C SER A 152 -16.35 8.17 1.83
N HIS A 153 -15.86 8.15 3.07
CA HIS A 153 -14.66 7.41 3.44
C HIS A 153 -14.75 5.93 3.07
N ALA A 154 -15.87 5.28 3.41
CA ALA A 154 -16.12 3.88 3.11
C ALA A 154 -16.11 3.61 1.60
N ARG A 155 -16.69 4.51 0.79
CA ARG A 155 -16.69 4.37 -0.67
C ARG A 155 -15.28 4.43 -1.25
N VAL A 156 -14.46 5.37 -0.80
CA VAL A 156 -13.06 5.49 -1.27
C VAL A 156 -12.27 4.25 -0.89
N ALA A 157 -12.41 3.77 0.35
CA ALA A 157 -11.73 2.55 0.80
C ALA A 157 -12.13 1.33 -0.03
N VAL A 158 -13.44 1.09 -0.22
CA VAL A 158 -13.91 -0.04 -1.03
C VAL A 158 -13.38 0.03 -2.46
N VAL A 159 -13.44 1.18 -3.13
CA VAL A 159 -12.96 1.32 -4.52
C VAL A 159 -11.46 1.07 -4.63
N VAL A 160 -10.67 1.69 -3.75
CA VAL A 160 -9.21 1.53 -3.76
C VAL A 160 -8.81 0.10 -3.44
N MET A 161 -9.40 -0.50 -2.40
CA MET A 161 -9.05 -1.85 -1.96
C MET A 161 -9.54 -2.93 -2.93
N THR A 162 -10.68 -2.75 -3.58
CA THR A 162 -11.15 -3.67 -4.63
C THR A 162 -10.25 -3.58 -5.87
N ALA A 163 -9.89 -2.38 -6.32
CA ALA A 163 -8.93 -2.22 -7.41
C ALA A 163 -7.56 -2.82 -7.05
N GLY A 164 -7.09 -2.60 -5.82
CA GLY A 164 -5.89 -3.23 -5.27
C GLY A 164 -5.94 -4.75 -5.31
N ALA A 165 -7.03 -5.34 -4.82
CA ALA A 165 -7.23 -6.79 -4.80
C ALA A 165 -7.25 -7.40 -6.21
N VAL A 166 -7.92 -6.75 -7.17
CA VAL A 166 -7.97 -7.21 -8.57
C VAL A 166 -6.58 -7.19 -9.20
N VAL A 167 -5.83 -6.09 -9.05
CA VAL A 167 -4.46 -6.00 -9.57
C VAL A 167 -3.55 -7.04 -8.92
N ALA A 168 -3.65 -7.23 -7.60
CA ALA A 168 -2.87 -8.23 -6.87
C ALA A 168 -3.19 -9.65 -7.35
N ALA A 169 -4.47 -9.99 -7.53
CA ALA A 169 -4.91 -11.29 -8.00
C ALA A 169 -4.42 -11.56 -9.45
N ILE A 170 -4.57 -10.58 -10.35
CA ILE A 170 -4.07 -10.69 -11.72
C ILE A 170 -2.55 -10.87 -11.71
N ALA A 171 -1.82 -10.05 -10.96
CA ALA A 171 -0.36 -10.13 -10.86
C ALA A 171 0.12 -11.49 -10.33
N ALA A 172 -0.54 -12.01 -9.29
CA ALA A 172 -0.25 -13.33 -8.74
C ALA A 172 -0.56 -14.45 -9.75
N TRP A 173 -1.68 -14.35 -10.47
CA TRP A 173 -2.08 -15.31 -11.50
C TRP A 173 -1.09 -15.37 -12.67
N VAL A 174 -0.80 -14.23 -13.31
CA VAL A 174 0.12 -14.17 -14.46
C VAL A 174 1.53 -14.58 -14.08
N THR A 175 1.95 -14.29 -12.83
CA THR A 175 3.24 -14.72 -12.31
C THR A 175 3.29 -16.23 -12.12
N ARG A 176 2.25 -16.83 -11.53
CA ARG A 176 2.18 -18.28 -11.34
C ARG A 176 2.14 -19.05 -12.67
N ALA A 177 1.55 -18.44 -13.70
CA ALA A 177 1.50 -18.96 -15.06
C ALA A 177 2.82 -18.79 -15.85
N GLY A 178 3.83 -18.11 -15.29
CA GLY A 178 5.08 -17.82 -15.99
C GLY A 178 4.92 -16.86 -17.19
N ASN A 179 3.84 -16.08 -17.23
CA ASN A 179 3.52 -15.20 -18.35
C ASN A 179 4.10 -13.79 -18.16
N SER A 180 5.32 -13.57 -18.66
CA SER A 180 5.99 -12.27 -18.56
C SER A 180 5.24 -11.14 -19.28
N MET A 181 4.58 -11.41 -20.42
CA MET A 181 3.76 -10.40 -21.10
C MET A 181 2.58 -9.98 -20.22
N GLY A 182 1.96 -10.94 -19.54
CA GLY A 182 0.89 -10.70 -18.57
C GLY A 182 1.35 -9.85 -17.38
N GLN A 183 2.58 -10.04 -16.89
CA GLN A 183 3.17 -9.21 -15.83
C GLN A 183 3.33 -7.76 -16.28
N TRP A 184 3.86 -7.53 -17.49
CA TRP A 184 3.98 -6.18 -18.06
C TRP A 184 2.63 -5.52 -18.29
N ALA A 185 1.64 -6.27 -18.81
CA ALA A 185 0.28 -5.76 -18.98
C ALA A 185 -0.35 -5.36 -17.63
N ALA A 186 -0.19 -6.19 -16.60
CA ALA A 186 -0.67 -5.88 -15.25
C ALA A 186 -0.02 -4.60 -14.69
N LEU A 187 1.28 -4.42 -14.89
CA LEU A 187 2.00 -3.21 -14.50
C LEU A 187 1.47 -1.97 -15.24
N VAL A 188 1.26 -2.05 -16.55
CA VAL A 188 0.71 -0.95 -17.35
C VAL A 188 -0.69 -0.59 -16.89
N VAL A 189 -1.54 -1.58 -16.61
CA VAL A 189 -2.90 -1.35 -16.09
C VAL A 189 -2.85 -0.70 -14.71
N ALA A 190 -1.97 -1.15 -13.81
CA ALA A 190 -1.81 -0.56 -12.48
C ALA A 190 -1.36 0.91 -12.57
N VAL A 191 -0.34 1.20 -13.39
CA VAL A 191 0.17 2.57 -13.61
C VAL A 191 -0.89 3.45 -14.26
N GLY A 192 -1.55 2.98 -15.33
CA GLY A 192 -2.61 3.71 -16.00
C GLY A 192 -3.80 3.98 -15.08
N GLY A 193 -4.20 2.98 -14.28
CA GLY A 193 -5.23 3.11 -13.25
C GLY A 193 -4.86 4.15 -12.19
N PHE A 194 -3.60 4.19 -11.74
CA PHE A 194 -3.11 5.22 -10.82
C PHE A 194 -3.21 6.62 -11.43
N VAL A 195 -2.78 6.78 -12.68
CA VAL A 195 -2.80 8.06 -13.39
C VAL A 195 -4.24 8.57 -13.52
N VAL A 196 -5.17 7.72 -13.96
CA VAL A 196 -6.60 8.05 -14.04
C VAL A 196 -7.15 8.43 -12.67
N TYR A 197 -6.87 7.64 -11.64
CA TYR A 197 -7.30 7.92 -10.27
C TYR A 197 -6.79 9.29 -9.79
N SER A 198 -5.49 9.58 -9.96
CA SER A 198 -4.90 10.87 -9.58
C SER A 198 -5.54 12.04 -10.33
N GLY A 199 -5.88 11.86 -11.61
CA GLY A 199 -6.61 12.85 -12.41
C GLY A 199 -8.02 13.11 -11.90
N VAL A 200 -8.76 12.06 -11.51
CA VAL A 200 -10.10 12.17 -10.90
C VAL A 200 -10.05 12.93 -9.57
N VAL A 201 -9.09 12.59 -8.70
CA VAL A 201 -8.90 13.29 -7.42
C VAL A 201 -8.63 14.78 -7.67
N TRP A 202 -7.75 15.09 -8.62
CA TRP A 202 -7.41 16.47 -8.94
C TRP A 202 -8.57 17.26 -9.56
N ALA A 203 -9.36 16.64 -10.44
CA ALA A 203 -10.55 17.25 -11.02
C ALA A 203 -11.61 17.56 -9.94
N LYS A 204 -11.84 16.63 -9.01
CA LYS A 204 -12.75 16.86 -7.87
C LYS A 204 -12.28 17.97 -6.95
N GLU A 205 -10.99 18.01 -6.61
CA GLU A 205 -10.45 19.10 -5.78
C GLU A 205 -10.65 20.49 -6.40
N ARG A 206 -10.50 20.60 -7.72
CA ARG A 206 -10.75 21.86 -8.44
C ARG A 206 -12.23 22.26 -8.41
N ALA A 207 -13.13 21.29 -8.44
CA ALA A 207 -14.58 21.51 -8.42
C ALA A 207 -15.11 21.88 -7.02
N THR A 208 -14.36 21.61 -5.95
CA THR A 208 -14.71 21.98 -4.57
C THR A 208 -13.62 22.87 -3.93
N PRO A 209 -13.58 24.18 -4.24
CA PRO A 209 -12.47 25.07 -3.85
C PRO A 209 -12.35 25.31 -2.33
N ASN A 210 -13.40 25.03 -1.54
CA ASN A 210 -13.54 25.56 -0.19
C ASN A 210 -12.85 24.73 0.92
N VAL A 211 -12.05 23.71 0.57
CA VAL A 211 -11.38 22.81 1.54
C VAL A 211 -9.86 23.08 1.65
N GLN A 212 -9.33 24.04 0.88
CA GLN A 212 -7.89 24.30 0.80
C GLN A 212 -7.30 25.30 1.82
N ARG A 213 -8.03 25.73 2.85
CA ARG A 213 -7.41 26.54 3.92
C ARG A 213 -7.11 25.68 5.14
N PRO A 214 -5.85 25.28 5.40
CA PRO A 214 -5.48 24.93 6.76
C PRO A 214 -5.73 26.16 7.62
N THR A 215 -6.64 26.06 8.59
CA THR A 215 -6.77 27.07 9.63
C THR A 215 -5.46 27.09 10.40
N SER A 216 -4.59 28.04 10.06
CA SER A 216 -3.49 28.46 10.92
C SER A 216 -4.08 29.09 12.18
N LYS A 217 -4.53 28.29 13.14
CA LYS A 217 -4.86 28.69 14.52
C LYS A 217 -5.25 27.48 15.36
N SER A 218 -4.26 26.91 16.04
CA SER A 218 -4.33 26.47 17.44
C SER A 218 -3.01 25.81 17.82
N ALA A 219 -1.94 26.61 17.97
CA ALA A 219 -0.93 26.27 18.95
C ALA A 219 -1.58 26.56 20.32
N PRO A 220 -1.63 25.62 21.26
CA PRO A 220 -1.85 25.99 22.65
C PRO A 220 -0.59 26.74 23.10
N GLU A 221 -0.75 28.01 23.41
CA GLU A 221 0.11 28.68 24.40
C GLU A 221 -0.19 28.01 25.75
N GLY A 222 0.86 27.52 26.42
CA GLY A 222 0.77 26.82 27.71
C GLY A 222 1.86 25.78 27.86
#